data_AF-A0A2N6B0W4-F1
#
_entry.id   AF-A0A2N6B0W4-F1
#
_cell.length_a   1.000
_cell.length_b   1.000
_cell.length_c   1.000
_cell.angle_alpha   90.00
_cell.angle_beta   90.00
_cell.angle_gamma   90.00
#
_symmetry.space_group_name_H-M   'P 1'
#
loop_
_entity.id
_entity.type
_entity.pdbx_description
1 polymer ?
#
loop_
_entity_poly.entity_id
_entity_poly.type
_entity_poly.pdbx_seq_one_letter_code
_entity_poly.pdbx_strand_id
1 'polypeptide(L)'
;MTCCLSVEALLPVELFTAKLASLFLPFDTYEPAIVAAFAPVDGYAGLCGLAVFAGAIPDLSAAQPVLAATISAGAIGWDSGWYWGLGFVVGLTVGLAALWATARRLGRLSNRVRALEQHLAAVGGPLATGGRTGAAEHDRLEERLDRISAALDDWTAQYGRKNDLRRRLISQLSHELRSPLASAYGYLETLQMKREQMTQEQRCEYVNIALLQVRSVEKIVSNMFQLAALEAGDVALQREAFAIDELINDIAQKHLAHADRHGTSIYLATMPQMPFVAGDVGATERIFDHILDNALQFSSSGDRVTIRAAAKDGFAMVSVVNEGARIPSSDLPHLFESFFTTHSSSGHQCHAGLGLAIARHLVELQGGRISAENLNDLKGVAFHFTLPLYGDDADG
;
A
#
# COMPACT_ATOMS: atom_id res chain seq x y z
N MET A 1 -31.09 -29.79 -33.31
CA MET A 1 -31.70 -28.56 -33.86
C MET A 1 -31.64 -27.49 -32.79
N THR A 2 -30.92 -26.42 -33.09
CA THR A 2 -31.05 -25.05 -32.54
C THR A 2 -30.84 -24.78 -31.04
N CYS A 3 -29.59 -24.40 -30.77
CA CYS A 3 -29.05 -23.41 -29.83
C CYS A 3 -30.03 -22.31 -29.34
N CYS A 4 -30.03 -22.06 -28.01
CA CYS A 4 -30.21 -20.73 -27.40
C CYS A 4 -29.79 -20.78 -25.91
N LEU A 5 -28.52 -20.48 -25.63
CA LEU A 5 -28.10 -19.94 -24.33
C LEU A 5 -28.45 -18.44 -24.34
N SER A 6 -29.32 -17.99 -23.43
CA SER A 6 -29.45 -16.57 -23.11
C SER A 6 -28.39 -16.21 -22.07
N VAL A 7 -27.49 -15.32 -22.47
CA VAL A 7 -26.48 -14.69 -21.61
C VAL A 7 -27.05 -13.34 -21.17
N GLU A 8 -27.67 -13.31 -19.99
CA GLU A 8 -27.90 -12.08 -19.22
C GLU A 8 -26.80 -12.00 -18.15
N ALA A 9 -25.69 -11.33 -18.48
CA ALA A 9 -24.61 -11.04 -17.55
C ALA A 9 -23.85 -9.79 -18.00
N LEU A 10 -24.41 -8.61 -17.71
CA LEU A 10 -23.77 -7.32 -17.94
C LEU A 10 -23.94 -6.36 -16.75
N LEU A 11 -23.95 -6.91 -15.53
CA LEU A 11 -24.05 -6.17 -14.28
C LEU A 11 -22.74 -5.93 -13.47
N PRO A 12 -21.53 -6.41 -13.82
CA PRO A 12 -20.35 -6.14 -12.98
C PRO A 12 -19.54 -4.89 -13.36
N VAL A 13 -19.80 -4.22 -14.49
CA VAL A 13 -18.98 -3.08 -14.95
C VAL A 13 -19.41 -1.76 -14.29
N GLU A 14 -20.71 -1.52 -14.12
CA GLU A 14 -21.21 -0.27 -13.52
C GLU A 14 -20.91 -0.15 -12.02
N LEU A 15 -20.91 -1.28 -11.31
CA LEU A 15 -20.54 -1.30 -9.89
C LEU A 15 -19.03 -1.02 -9.70
N PHE A 16 -18.20 -1.39 -10.68
CA PHE A 16 -16.75 -1.23 -10.63
C PHE A 16 -16.34 0.22 -10.94
N THR A 17 -17.00 0.87 -11.89
CA THR A 17 -16.77 2.29 -12.22
C THR A 17 -17.25 3.23 -11.11
N ALA A 18 -18.39 2.93 -10.48
CA ALA A 18 -18.90 3.72 -9.35
C ALA A 18 -17.97 3.66 -8.13
N LYS A 19 -17.36 2.50 -7.86
CA LYS A 19 -16.45 2.28 -6.72
C LYS A 19 -15.04 2.82 -6.96
N LEU A 20 -14.63 2.96 -8.23
CA LEU A 20 -13.41 3.67 -8.63
C LEU A 20 -13.57 5.18 -8.53
N ALA A 21 -14.75 5.72 -8.85
CA ALA A 21 -15.04 7.14 -8.74
C ALA A 21 -15.03 7.64 -7.29
N SER A 22 -15.47 6.82 -6.33
CA SER A 22 -15.41 7.13 -4.90
C SER A 22 -14.01 7.05 -4.28
N LEU A 23 -13.00 6.58 -5.03
CA LEU A 23 -11.61 6.47 -4.57
C LEU A 23 -10.75 7.72 -4.91
N PHE A 24 -11.26 8.62 -5.75
CA PHE A 24 -10.48 9.74 -6.32
C PHE A 24 -10.98 11.15 -5.97
N LEU A 25 -12.07 11.30 -5.22
CA LEU A 25 -12.59 12.62 -4.83
C LEU A 25 -12.69 12.73 -3.29
N PRO A 26 -12.18 13.82 -2.68
CA PRO A 26 -12.36 14.06 -1.26
C PRO A 26 -13.85 14.28 -0.93
N PHE A 27 -14.27 13.74 0.22
CA PHE A 27 -15.58 13.94 0.83
C PHE A 27 -15.80 15.43 1.11
N ASP A 28 -16.52 16.12 0.23
CA ASP A 28 -17.49 17.18 0.56
C ASP A 28 -17.99 17.82 -0.73
N THR A 29 -19.03 17.23 -1.32
CA THR A 29 -20.12 17.87 -2.12
C THR A 29 -20.87 16.79 -2.89
N TYR A 30 -21.87 16.17 -2.25
CA TYR A 30 -22.87 15.36 -2.95
C TYR A 30 -24.18 16.15 -3.04
N GLU A 31 -24.42 16.80 -4.18
CA GLU A 31 -25.77 17.21 -4.60
C GLU A 31 -26.30 16.16 -5.60
N PRO A 32 -27.52 15.62 -5.43
CA PRO A 32 -28.02 14.47 -6.21
C PRO A 32 -28.32 14.76 -7.69
N ALA A 33 -27.97 15.93 -8.23
CA ALA A 33 -28.23 16.31 -9.61
C ALA A 33 -27.16 15.82 -10.62
N ILE A 34 -25.95 15.46 -10.17
CA ILE A 34 -24.82 15.16 -11.06
C ILE A 34 -24.85 13.71 -11.60
N VAL A 35 -25.49 12.78 -10.88
CA VAL A 35 -25.51 11.35 -11.23
C VAL A 35 -26.45 11.03 -12.39
N ALA A 36 -27.44 11.89 -12.69
CA ALA A 36 -28.38 11.67 -13.79
C ALA A 36 -27.81 11.98 -15.20
N ALA A 37 -26.60 12.54 -15.30
CA ALA A 37 -26.00 12.96 -16.57
C ALA A 37 -25.18 11.87 -17.29
N PHE A 38 -25.06 10.67 -16.73
CA PHE A 38 -24.23 9.58 -17.26
C PHE A 38 -25.04 8.43 -17.90
N ALA A 39 -26.13 8.74 -18.58
CA ALA A 39 -26.72 7.79 -19.53
C ALA A 39 -25.96 7.85 -20.88
N PRO A 40 -25.64 6.72 -21.52
CA PRO A 40 -24.92 6.73 -22.79
C PRO A 40 -25.88 7.20 -23.89
N VAL A 41 -25.72 8.44 -24.32
CA VAL A 41 -26.34 8.94 -25.55
C VAL A 41 -25.23 9.00 -26.60
N ASP A 42 -25.40 8.22 -27.67
CA ASP A 42 -24.49 8.16 -28.81
C ASP A 42 -24.19 9.57 -29.35
N GLY A 43 -22.90 9.96 -29.39
CA GLY A 43 -22.46 11.14 -30.17
C GLY A 43 -21.59 12.19 -29.46
N TYR A 44 -21.28 12.10 -28.17
CA TYR A 44 -20.58 13.18 -27.45
C TYR A 44 -19.13 12.85 -27.05
N ALA A 45 -18.23 12.75 -28.03
CA ALA A 45 -16.78 12.67 -27.77
C ALA A 45 -16.14 14.01 -27.32
N GLY A 46 -16.85 15.14 -27.50
CA GLY A 46 -16.32 16.48 -27.18
C GLY A 46 -16.41 16.88 -25.70
N LEU A 47 -17.28 16.26 -24.91
CA LEU A 47 -17.53 16.67 -23.52
C LEU A 47 -16.50 16.11 -22.52
N CYS A 48 -15.80 15.02 -22.85
CA CYS A 48 -14.76 14.44 -22.00
C CYS A 48 -13.52 15.34 -21.86
N GLY A 49 -13.26 16.24 -22.81
CA GLY A 49 -12.10 17.14 -22.76
C GLY A 49 -12.24 18.29 -21.74
N LEU A 50 -13.47 18.71 -21.44
CA LEU A 50 -13.75 19.84 -20.55
C LEU A 50 -13.75 19.43 -19.07
N ALA A 51 -14.15 18.20 -18.75
CA ALA A 51 -14.10 17.66 -17.40
C ALA A 51 -12.66 17.51 -16.87
N VAL A 52 -11.69 17.22 -17.75
CA VAL A 52 -10.26 17.12 -17.39
C VAL A 52 -9.66 18.50 -17.09
N PHE A 53 -10.21 19.59 -17.64
CA PHE A 53 -9.71 20.95 -17.42
C PHE A 53 -10.22 21.59 -16.13
N ALA A 54 -11.39 21.17 -15.62
CA ALA A 54 -11.95 21.67 -14.36
C ALA A 54 -11.11 21.27 -13.13
N GLY A 55 -10.38 20.16 -13.19
CA GLY A 55 -9.47 19.72 -12.12
C GLY A 55 -8.15 20.49 -12.01
N ALA A 56 -7.87 21.41 -12.94
CA ALA A 56 -6.61 22.17 -12.99
C ALA A 56 -6.76 23.65 -12.55
N ILE A 57 -7.97 24.08 -12.18
CA ILE A 57 -8.26 25.46 -11.74
C ILE A 57 -8.57 25.43 -10.24
N PRO A 58 -7.78 26.10 -9.38
CA PRO A 58 -7.93 26.00 -7.93
C PRO A 58 -9.12 26.79 -7.34
N ASP A 59 -9.91 27.48 -8.16
CA ASP A 59 -11.04 28.31 -7.69
C ASP A 59 -12.30 28.08 -8.54
N LEU A 60 -13.25 27.33 -7.98
CA LEU A 60 -14.42 26.77 -8.67
C LEU A 60 -15.53 27.81 -8.94
N SER A 61 -15.45 28.97 -8.28
CA SER A 61 -16.44 30.06 -8.38
C SER A 61 -16.43 30.79 -9.73
N ALA A 62 -15.27 30.80 -10.42
CA ALA A 62 -15.12 31.44 -11.73
C ALA A 62 -15.51 30.54 -12.92
N ALA A 63 -15.67 29.23 -12.70
CA ALA A 63 -15.92 28.25 -13.77
C ALA A 63 -17.41 28.02 -14.07
N GLN A 64 -18.31 28.42 -13.17
CA GLN A 64 -19.77 28.22 -13.33
C GLN A 64 -20.39 28.89 -14.57
N PRO A 65 -20.05 30.14 -14.97
CA PRO A 65 -20.65 30.74 -16.17
C PRO A 65 -20.14 30.10 -17.47
N VAL A 66 -18.94 29.52 -17.48
CA VAL A 66 -18.35 28.86 -18.66
C VAL A 66 -18.99 27.50 -18.91
N LEU A 67 -19.25 26.73 -17.85
CA LEU A 67 -19.96 25.44 -17.95
C LEU A 67 -21.42 25.63 -18.41
N ALA A 68 -22.13 26.63 -17.88
CA ALA A 68 -23.50 26.93 -18.28
C ALA A 68 -23.61 27.39 -19.75
N ALA A 69 -22.68 28.23 -20.22
CA ALA A 69 -22.65 28.67 -21.62
C ALA A 69 -22.42 27.50 -22.59
N THR A 70 -21.60 26.51 -22.20
CA THR A 70 -21.27 25.35 -23.03
C THR A 70 -22.44 24.38 -23.18
N ILE A 71 -23.28 24.24 -22.14
CA ILE A 71 -24.49 23.38 -22.18
C ILE A 71 -25.59 24.02 -23.03
N SER A 72 -25.73 25.36 -23.00
CA SER A 72 -26.71 26.08 -23.82
C SER A 72 -26.38 26.14 -25.33
N ALA A 73 -25.14 25.80 -25.71
CA ALA A 73 -24.70 25.75 -27.11
C ALA A 73 -25.09 24.46 -27.85
N GLY A 74 -25.71 23.48 -27.18
CA GLY A 74 -26.19 22.22 -27.76
C GLY A 74 -27.38 22.33 -28.71
N ALA A 75 -27.92 23.54 -28.94
CA ALA A 75 -29.02 23.80 -29.87
C ALA A 75 -28.58 24.36 -31.23
N ILE A 76 -27.27 24.42 -31.51
CA ILE A 76 -26.73 24.89 -32.79
C ILE A 76 -26.24 23.66 -33.55
N GLY A 77 -26.86 23.35 -34.70
CA GLY A 77 -26.59 22.13 -35.47
C GLY A 77 -25.09 21.92 -35.76
N TRP A 78 -24.55 20.80 -35.30
CA TRP A 78 -23.14 20.40 -35.38
C TRP A 78 -22.71 19.87 -36.75
N ASP A 79 -23.51 20.05 -37.81
CA ASP A 79 -23.24 19.51 -39.15
C ASP A 79 -22.17 20.28 -39.94
N SER A 80 -21.50 21.25 -39.32
CA SER A 80 -20.59 22.15 -40.00
C SER A 80 -19.15 21.95 -39.53
N GLY A 81 -18.33 21.35 -40.40
CA GLY A 81 -16.96 20.87 -40.10
C GLY A 81 -15.96 21.93 -39.63
N TRP A 82 -16.32 23.22 -39.64
CA TRP A 82 -15.48 24.30 -39.14
C TRP A 82 -15.36 24.30 -37.60
N TYR A 83 -16.33 23.75 -36.86
CA TYR A 83 -16.22 23.60 -35.40
C TYR A 83 -15.14 22.59 -34.99
N TRP A 84 -15.02 21.48 -35.73
CA TRP A 84 -13.92 20.53 -35.54
C TRP A 84 -12.57 21.17 -35.87
N GLY A 85 -12.52 21.99 -36.93
CA GLY A 85 -11.34 22.78 -37.27
C GLY A 85 -10.94 23.76 -36.16
N LEU A 86 -11.91 24.51 -35.62
CA LEU A 86 -11.68 25.46 -34.53
C LEU A 86 -11.21 24.74 -33.25
N GLY A 87 -11.86 23.64 -32.88
CA GLY A 87 -11.48 22.83 -31.73
C GLY A 87 -10.07 22.26 -31.83
N PHE A 88 -9.66 21.80 -33.03
CA PHE A 88 -8.31 21.32 -33.27
C PHE A 88 -7.26 22.43 -33.13
N VAL A 89 -7.54 23.63 -33.66
CA VAL A 89 -6.63 24.78 -33.56
C VAL A 89 -6.50 25.25 -32.10
N VAL A 90 -7.60 25.32 -31.35
CA VAL A 90 -7.57 25.68 -29.93
C VAL A 90 -6.82 24.62 -29.11
N GLY A 91 -7.08 23.33 -29.34
CA GLY A 91 -6.36 22.25 -28.66
C GLY A 91 -4.85 22.26 -28.95
N LEU A 92 -4.47 22.49 -30.21
CA LEU A 92 -3.08 22.52 -30.64
C LEU A 92 -2.33 23.74 -30.09
N THR A 93 -2.97 24.91 -30.03
CA THR A 93 -2.37 26.12 -29.44
C THR A 93 -2.17 25.99 -27.92
N VAL A 94 -3.15 25.45 -27.20
CA VAL A 94 -3.02 25.17 -25.76
C VAL A 94 -1.94 24.12 -25.50
N GLY A 95 -1.90 23.04 -26.29
CA GLY A 95 -0.87 22.01 -26.19
C GLY A 95 0.55 22.56 -26.44
N LEU A 96 0.72 23.39 -27.48
CA LEU A 96 1.99 24.07 -27.76
C LEU A 96 2.37 25.06 -26.66
N ALA A 97 1.43 25.81 -26.11
CA ALA A 97 1.69 26.72 -25.01
C ALA A 97 2.12 25.98 -23.73
N ALA A 98 1.50 24.83 -23.43
CA ALA A 98 1.88 23.97 -22.31
C ALA A 98 3.28 23.35 -22.50
N LEU A 99 3.58 22.83 -23.71
CA LEU A 99 4.91 22.33 -24.07
C LEU A 99 5.98 23.43 -24.02
N TRP A 100 5.64 24.65 -24.45
CA TRP A 100 6.54 25.79 -24.38
C TRP A 100 6.76 26.26 -22.94
N ALA A 101 5.73 26.22 -22.08
CA ALA A 101 5.84 26.55 -20.66
C ALA A 101 6.70 25.54 -19.90
N THR A 102 6.55 24.23 -20.16
CA THR A 102 7.41 23.19 -19.60
C THR A 102 8.83 23.29 -20.14
N ALA A 103 9.02 23.46 -21.45
CA ALA A 103 10.34 23.70 -22.05
C ALA A 103 11.01 24.96 -21.48
N ARG A 104 10.26 26.04 -21.22
CA ARG A 104 10.77 27.24 -20.52
C ARG A 104 11.15 26.96 -19.07
N ARG A 105 10.38 26.13 -18.34
CA ARG A 105 10.73 25.73 -16.96
C ARG A 105 12.04 24.91 -16.94
N LEU A 106 12.23 23.98 -17.88
CA LEU A 106 13.49 23.24 -18.02
C LEU A 106 14.65 24.13 -18.49
N GLY A 107 14.39 25.10 -19.39
CA GLY A 107 15.39 26.07 -19.83
C GLY A 107 15.92 26.97 -18.72
N ARG A 108 15.08 27.33 -17.73
CA ARG A 108 15.52 28.09 -16.54
C ARG A 108 16.49 27.29 -15.64
N LEU A 109 16.37 25.96 -15.62
CA LEU A 109 17.32 25.07 -14.94
C LEU A 109 18.62 24.92 -15.75
N SER A 110 18.51 24.76 -17.08
CA SER A 110 19.69 24.66 -17.96
C SER A 110 20.56 25.93 -17.97
N ASN A 111 19.95 27.12 -17.89
CA ASN A 111 20.69 28.39 -17.83
C ASN A 111 21.48 28.57 -16.52
N ARG A 112 21.11 27.89 -15.42
CA ARG A 112 21.89 27.88 -14.17
C ARG A 112 23.08 26.91 -14.23
N VAL A 113 22.94 25.81 -14.97
CA VAL A 113 24.02 24.85 -15.22
C VAL A 113 25.04 25.41 -16.23
N ARG A 114 24.59 26.11 -17.28
CA ARG A 114 25.49 26.76 -18.25
C ARG A 114 26.18 28.01 -17.69
N ALA A 115 25.57 28.72 -16.75
CA ALA A 115 26.26 29.77 -15.99
C ALA A 115 27.42 29.19 -15.17
N LEU A 116 27.28 27.97 -14.64
CA LEU A 116 28.36 27.26 -13.95
C LEU A 116 29.48 26.86 -14.91
N GLU A 117 29.16 26.36 -16.12
CA GLU A 117 30.16 26.10 -17.17
C GLU A 117 30.87 27.37 -17.65
N GLN A 118 30.16 28.50 -17.80
CA GLN A 118 30.77 29.77 -18.19
C GLN A 118 31.63 30.36 -17.07
N HIS A 119 31.26 30.20 -15.80
CA HIS A 119 32.11 30.57 -14.67
C HIS A 119 33.34 29.65 -14.54
N LEU A 120 33.22 28.35 -14.81
CA LEU A 120 34.35 27.42 -14.89
C LEU A 120 35.28 27.71 -16.07
N ALA A 121 34.74 28.09 -17.22
CA ALA A 121 35.52 28.50 -18.40
C ALA A 121 36.20 29.87 -18.21
N ALA A 122 35.58 30.81 -17.47
CA ALA A 122 36.17 32.09 -17.10
C ALA A 122 37.30 31.96 -16.05
N VAL A 123 37.26 30.93 -15.20
CA VAL A 123 38.33 30.59 -14.26
C VAL A 123 39.55 29.94 -14.97
N GLY A 124 39.39 29.48 -16.22
CA GLY A 124 40.45 28.91 -17.05
C GLY A 124 41.24 29.90 -17.93
N GLY A 125 41.12 31.21 -17.73
CA GLY A 125 41.92 32.23 -18.43
C GLY A 125 43.35 32.34 -17.86
N PRO A 126 44.36 32.73 -18.66
CA PRO A 126 45.76 32.72 -18.24
C PRO A 126 45.99 33.61 -17.01
N LEU A 127 46.44 32.97 -15.93
CA LEU A 127 46.71 33.55 -14.61
C LEU A 127 47.72 34.70 -14.70
N ALA A 128 47.24 35.94 -14.49
CA ALA A 128 48.09 37.10 -14.24
C ALA A 128 47.89 37.59 -12.80
N THR A 129 48.79 37.11 -11.93
CA THR A 129 49.36 37.71 -10.70
C THR A 129 48.56 38.77 -9.93
N GLY A 130 48.18 38.44 -8.68
CA GLY A 130 47.80 39.42 -7.66
C GLY A 130 47.38 38.87 -6.28
N GLY A 131 48.35 38.60 -5.40
CA GLY A 131 48.27 38.92 -3.95
C GLY A 131 47.32 38.15 -3.01
N ARG A 132 47.76 36.98 -2.51
CA ARG A 132 47.58 36.42 -1.14
C ARG A 132 46.18 36.26 -0.51
N THR A 133 45.07 36.61 -1.14
CA THR A 133 43.70 36.26 -0.66
C THR A 133 43.04 35.12 -1.43
N GLY A 134 43.48 34.84 -2.67
CA GLY A 134 42.85 33.83 -3.53
C GLY A 134 43.09 32.36 -3.15
N ALA A 135 44.22 32.02 -2.52
CA ALA A 135 44.49 30.63 -2.11
C ALA A 135 43.52 30.16 -1.02
N ALA A 136 43.26 31.00 -0.01
CA ALA A 136 42.31 30.69 1.06
C ALA A 136 40.84 30.69 0.57
N GLU A 137 40.49 31.46 -0.46
CA GLU A 137 39.17 31.40 -1.09
C GLU A 137 39.02 30.19 -2.02
N HIS A 138 40.08 29.79 -2.73
CA HIS A 138 40.11 28.58 -3.54
C HIS A 138 40.03 27.31 -2.66
N ASP A 139 40.82 27.23 -1.58
CA ASP A 139 40.77 26.10 -0.64
C ASP A 139 39.37 25.98 0.03
N ARG A 140 38.74 27.11 0.36
CA ARG A 140 37.36 27.14 0.91
C ARG A 140 36.30 26.76 -0.14
N LEU A 141 36.56 27.06 -1.41
CA LEU A 141 35.68 26.68 -2.50
C LEU A 141 35.80 25.18 -2.80
N GLU A 142 37.02 24.64 -2.84
CA GLU A 142 37.28 23.20 -2.97
C GLU A 142 36.61 22.43 -1.83
N GLU A 143 36.77 22.86 -0.57
CA GLU A 143 36.12 22.22 0.58
C GLU A 143 34.58 22.31 0.53
N ARG A 144 34.01 23.35 -0.08
CA ARG A 144 32.55 23.45 -0.30
C ARG A 144 32.08 22.55 -1.43
N LEU A 145 32.85 22.43 -2.51
CA LEU A 145 32.55 21.54 -3.63
C LEU A 145 32.63 20.08 -3.21
N ASP A 146 33.63 19.71 -2.41
CA ASP A 146 33.77 18.37 -1.85
C ASP A 146 32.59 18.00 -0.95
N ARG A 147 32.14 18.93 -0.09
CA ARG A 147 30.94 18.73 0.74
C ARG A 147 29.66 18.53 -0.08
N ILE A 148 29.50 19.27 -1.17
CA ILE A 148 28.33 19.14 -2.04
C ILE A 148 28.37 17.83 -2.83
N SER A 149 29.54 17.43 -3.35
CA SER A 149 29.73 16.15 -4.03
C SER A 149 29.44 14.98 -3.10
N ALA A 150 29.96 15.00 -1.87
CA ALA A 150 29.66 13.97 -0.87
C ALA A 150 28.16 13.90 -0.52
N ALA A 151 27.48 15.05 -0.41
CA ALA A 151 26.04 15.10 -0.18
C ALA A 151 25.23 14.60 -1.38
N LEU A 152 25.70 14.85 -2.61
CA LEU A 152 25.07 14.36 -3.84
C LEU A 152 25.28 12.85 -4.01
N ASP A 153 26.46 12.34 -3.69
CA ASP A 153 26.75 10.90 -3.70
C ASP A 153 25.91 10.16 -2.66
N ASP A 154 25.78 10.71 -1.45
CA ASP A 154 24.88 10.16 -0.44
C ASP A 154 23.41 10.22 -0.90
N TRP A 155 22.96 11.34 -1.47
CA TRP A 155 21.60 11.47 -1.98
C TRP A 155 21.30 10.51 -3.14
N THR A 156 22.23 10.37 -4.09
CA THR A 156 22.08 9.42 -5.22
C THR A 156 22.12 7.98 -4.73
N ALA A 157 22.95 7.64 -3.75
CA ALA A 157 22.96 6.33 -3.11
C ALA A 157 21.66 6.06 -2.34
N GLN A 158 21.11 7.03 -1.62
CA GLN A 158 19.80 6.92 -0.96
C GLN A 158 18.66 6.75 -1.96
N TYR A 159 18.67 7.55 -3.04
CA TYR A 159 17.64 7.50 -4.08
C TYR A 159 17.70 6.18 -4.86
N GLY A 160 18.91 5.71 -5.20
CA GLY A 160 19.15 4.41 -5.81
C GLY A 160 18.64 3.27 -4.95
N ARG A 161 18.96 3.26 -3.64
CA ARG A 161 18.47 2.26 -2.68
C ARG A 161 16.93 2.21 -2.62
N LYS A 162 16.26 3.36 -2.54
CA LYS A 162 14.79 3.44 -2.55
C LYS A 162 14.19 2.91 -3.86
N ASN A 163 14.81 3.22 -4.98
CA ASN A 163 14.31 2.82 -6.29
C ASN A 163 14.51 1.32 -6.57
N ASP A 164 15.64 0.77 -6.15
CA ASP A 164 15.93 -0.67 -6.24
C ASP A 164 15.02 -1.48 -5.32
N LEU A 165 14.78 -0.98 -4.09
CA LEU A 165 13.79 -1.56 -3.19
C LEU A 165 12.42 -1.58 -3.89
N ARG A 166 11.92 -0.42 -4.36
CA ARG A 166 10.64 -0.31 -5.08
C ARG A 166 10.54 -1.27 -6.26
N ARG A 167 11.60 -1.44 -7.06
CA ARG A 167 11.63 -2.38 -8.19
C ARG A 167 11.54 -3.83 -7.71
N ARG A 168 12.29 -4.20 -6.67
CA ARG A 168 12.19 -5.52 -6.03
C ARG A 168 10.78 -5.77 -5.49
N LEU A 169 10.16 -4.77 -4.86
CA LEU A 169 8.79 -4.85 -4.35
C LEU A 169 7.79 -5.16 -5.47
N ILE A 170 7.84 -4.41 -6.59
CA ILE A 170 6.92 -4.62 -7.72
C ILE A 170 7.12 -6.01 -8.33
N SER A 171 8.37 -6.46 -8.46
CA SER A 171 8.68 -7.78 -9.00
C SER A 171 8.16 -8.91 -8.10
N GLN A 172 8.38 -8.80 -6.78
CA GLN A 172 7.96 -9.79 -5.81
C GLN A 172 6.43 -9.84 -5.70
N LEU A 173 5.77 -8.67 -5.64
CA LEU A 173 4.32 -8.57 -5.70
C LEU A 173 3.75 -9.27 -6.95
N SER A 174 4.32 -8.99 -8.11
CA SER A 174 3.86 -9.58 -9.37
C SER A 174 3.98 -11.11 -9.36
N HIS A 175 5.02 -11.65 -8.73
CA HIS A 175 5.22 -13.08 -8.57
C HIS A 175 4.18 -13.68 -7.60
N GLU A 176 4.02 -13.08 -6.42
CA GLU A 176 3.10 -13.53 -5.37
C GLU A 176 1.63 -13.47 -5.78
N LEU A 177 1.25 -12.51 -6.64
CA LEU A 177 -0.12 -12.42 -7.18
C LEU A 177 -0.38 -13.43 -8.31
N ARG A 178 0.64 -13.73 -9.13
CA ARG A 178 0.48 -14.63 -10.28
C ARG A 178 0.14 -16.06 -9.86
N SER A 179 0.76 -16.56 -8.79
CA SER A 179 0.56 -17.93 -8.32
C SER A 179 -0.90 -18.25 -7.91
N PRO A 180 -1.54 -17.50 -6.98
CA PRO A 180 -2.93 -17.76 -6.60
C PRO A 180 -3.90 -17.50 -7.75
N LEU A 181 -3.66 -16.49 -8.61
CA LEU A 181 -4.50 -16.25 -9.78
C LEU A 181 -4.42 -17.38 -10.81
N ALA A 182 -3.22 -17.90 -11.08
CA ALA A 182 -3.05 -19.06 -11.97
C ALA A 182 -3.73 -20.31 -11.40
N SER A 183 -3.64 -20.52 -10.08
CA SER A 183 -4.34 -21.60 -9.39
C SER A 183 -5.87 -21.45 -9.51
N ALA A 184 -6.41 -20.27 -9.18
CA ALA A 184 -7.85 -19.98 -9.30
C ALA A 184 -8.35 -20.23 -10.72
N TYR A 185 -7.63 -19.71 -11.72
CA TYR A 185 -7.95 -19.90 -13.13
C TYR A 185 -7.93 -21.38 -13.51
N GLY A 186 -6.90 -22.14 -13.12
CA GLY A 186 -6.79 -23.57 -13.42
C GLY A 186 -7.92 -24.41 -12.80
N TYR A 187 -8.35 -24.11 -11.58
CA TYR A 187 -9.52 -24.75 -10.96
C TYR A 187 -10.81 -24.40 -11.72
N LEU A 188 -11.03 -23.14 -12.07
CA LEU A 188 -12.22 -22.72 -12.84
C LEU A 188 -12.24 -23.29 -14.26
N GLU A 189 -11.09 -23.35 -14.94
CA GLU A 189 -10.94 -23.94 -16.27
C GLU A 189 -11.21 -25.45 -16.23
N THR A 190 -10.64 -26.15 -15.24
CA THR A 190 -10.90 -27.59 -15.05
C THR A 190 -12.38 -27.85 -14.75
N LEU A 191 -12.99 -27.02 -13.89
CA LEU A 191 -14.42 -27.08 -13.60
C LEU A 191 -15.25 -26.89 -14.86
N GLN A 192 -14.87 -25.95 -15.73
CA GLN A 192 -15.57 -25.70 -17.00
C GLN A 192 -15.43 -26.87 -17.97
N MET A 193 -14.22 -27.44 -18.13
CA MET A 193 -13.93 -28.53 -19.06
C MET A 193 -14.52 -29.87 -18.62
N LYS A 194 -14.50 -30.18 -17.32
CA LYS A 194 -14.89 -31.49 -16.78
C LYS A 194 -16.21 -31.47 -16.02
N ARG A 195 -16.99 -30.39 -16.10
CA ARG A 195 -18.23 -30.18 -15.34
C ARG A 195 -19.15 -31.39 -15.31
N GLU A 196 -19.39 -32.00 -16.48
CA GLU A 196 -20.32 -33.12 -16.65
C GLU A 196 -19.81 -34.43 -16.04
N GLN A 197 -18.50 -34.54 -15.80
CA GLN A 197 -17.82 -35.70 -15.22
C GLN A 197 -17.64 -35.59 -13.70
N MET A 198 -18.03 -34.47 -13.09
CA MET A 198 -17.83 -34.18 -11.67
C MET A 198 -19.14 -34.27 -10.89
N THR A 199 -19.08 -34.77 -9.66
CA THR A 199 -20.22 -34.72 -8.72
C THR A 199 -20.49 -33.28 -8.29
N GLN A 200 -21.66 -33.05 -7.67
CA GLN A 200 -21.98 -31.72 -7.17
C GLN A 200 -21.01 -31.26 -6.06
N GLU A 201 -20.58 -32.18 -5.20
CA GLU A 201 -19.60 -31.91 -4.14
C GLU A 201 -18.26 -31.46 -4.72
N GLN A 202 -17.75 -32.17 -5.73
CA GLN A 202 -16.50 -31.81 -6.40
C GLN A 202 -16.58 -30.44 -7.08
N ARG A 203 -17.73 -30.09 -7.68
CA ARG A 203 -17.93 -28.75 -8.27
C ARG A 203 -17.88 -27.67 -7.20
N CYS A 204 -18.55 -27.89 -6.07
CA CYS A 204 -18.53 -26.96 -4.93
C CYS A 204 -17.11 -26.80 -4.36
N GLU A 205 -16.36 -27.89 -4.24
CA GLU A 205 -14.97 -27.87 -3.77
C GLU A 205 -14.08 -27.03 -4.69
N TYR A 206 -14.16 -27.22 -6.01
CA TYR A 206 -13.37 -26.45 -6.98
C TYR A 206 -13.66 -24.95 -6.93
N VAL A 207 -14.94 -24.57 -6.84
CA VAL A 207 -15.34 -23.16 -6.66
C VAL A 207 -14.81 -22.61 -5.34
N ASN A 208 -14.89 -23.39 -4.26
CA ASN A 208 -14.40 -22.96 -2.96
C ASN A 208 -12.88 -22.75 -2.96
N ILE A 209 -12.12 -23.65 -3.60
CA ILE A 209 -10.67 -23.48 -3.74
C ILE A 209 -10.35 -22.22 -4.55
N ALA A 210 -11.02 -21.99 -5.68
CA ALA A 210 -10.81 -20.77 -6.47
C ALA A 210 -11.13 -19.50 -5.67
N LEU A 211 -12.21 -19.51 -4.88
CA LEU A 211 -12.58 -18.38 -4.02
C LEU A 211 -11.54 -18.13 -2.92
N LEU A 212 -10.97 -19.18 -2.32
CA LEU A 212 -9.88 -19.04 -1.36
C LEU A 212 -8.64 -18.38 -1.98
N GLN A 213 -8.30 -18.71 -3.24
CA GLN A 213 -7.19 -18.07 -3.93
C GLN A 213 -7.45 -16.58 -4.24
N VAL A 214 -8.68 -16.23 -4.64
CA VAL A 214 -9.07 -14.81 -4.85
C VAL A 214 -8.97 -14.02 -3.54
N ARG A 215 -9.47 -14.57 -2.43
CA ARG A 215 -9.34 -13.94 -1.11
C ARG A 215 -7.88 -13.78 -0.67
N SER A 216 -7.01 -14.73 -1.03
CA SER A 216 -5.57 -14.59 -0.80
C SER A 216 -4.99 -13.38 -1.54
N VAL A 217 -5.36 -13.19 -2.81
CA VAL A 217 -4.98 -12.00 -3.59
C VAL A 217 -5.46 -10.71 -2.94
N GLU A 218 -6.72 -10.66 -2.49
CA GLU A 218 -7.26 -9.50 -1.78
C GLU A 218 -6.44 -9.19 -0.52
N LYS A 219 -6.07 -10.21 0.27
CA LYS A 219 -5.23 -10.06 1.46
C LYS A 219 -3.84 -9.52 1.12
N ILE A 220 -3.20 -10.03 0.06
CA ILE A 220 -1.88 -9.54 -0.39
C ILE A 220 -1.95 -8.05 -0.76
N VAL A 221 -2.96 -7.66 -1.55
CA VAL A 221 -3.14 -6.27 -2.00
C VAL A 221 -3.46 -5.35 -0.81
N SER A 222 -4.34 -5.77 0.10
CA SER A 222 -4.69 -5.02 1.31
C SER A 222 -3.45 -4.77 2.18
N ASN A 223 -2.68 -5.82 2.46
CA ASN A 223 -1.45 -5.71 3.24
C ASN A 223 -0.43 -4.78 2.58
N MET A 224 -0.33 -4.79 1.25
CA MET A 224 0.55 -3.89 0.52
C MET A 224 0.13 -2.42 0.69
N PHE A 225 -1.15 -2.10 0.52
CA PHE A 225 -1.63 -0.73 0.72
C PHE A 225 -1.46 -0.27 2.17
N GLN A 226 -1.71 -1.16 3.13
CA GLN A 226 -1.50 -0.88 4.54
C GLN A 226 -0.03 -0.59 4.85
N LEU A 227 0.90 -1.42 4.36
CA LEU A 227 2.33 -1.17 4.54
C LEU A 227 2.75 0.16 3.89
N ALA A 228 2.29 0.46 2.67
CA ALA A 228 2.60 1.70 1.99
C ALA A 228 2.09 2.94 2.77
N ALA A 229 0.89 2.86 3.35
CA ALA A 229 0.35 3.93 4.18
C ALA A 229 1.14 4.11 5.49
N LEU A 230 1.56 3.01 6.11
CA LEU A 230 2.40 3.03 7.32
C LEU A 230 3.79 3.63 7.03
N GLU A 231 4.42 3.25 5.91
CA GLU A 231 5.72 3.79 5.49
C GLU A 231 5.65 5.28 5.09
N ALA A 232 4.51 5.73 4.55
CA ALA A 232 4.27 7.13 4.23
C ALA A 232 4.02 8.00 5.47
N GLY A 233 3.68 7.39 6.61
CA GLY A 233 3.25 8.11 7.82
C GLY A 233 1.81 8.63 7.74
N ASP A 234 1.01 8.12 6.80
CA ASP A 234 -0.37 8.58 6.55
C ASP A 234 -1.40 7.96 7.51
N VAL A 235 -0.95 7.16 8.49
CA VAL A 235 -1.82 6.47 9.44
C VAL A 235 -1.95 7.27 10.74
N ALA A 236 -3.13 7.85 10.96
CA ALA A 236 -3.48 8.47 12.23
C ALA A 236 -4.02 7.41 13.21
N LEU A 237 -3.38 7.27 14.37
CA LEU A 237 -3.84 6.39 15.45
C LEU A 237 -4.86 7.09 16.35
N GLN A 238 -5.93 6.40 16.69
CA GLN A 238 -6.90 6.79 17.71
C GLN A 238 -6.49 6.19 19.04
N ARG A 239 -5.61 6.89 19.77
CA ARG A 239 -5.13 6.42 21.07
C ARG A 239 -6.20 6.60 22.15
N GLU A 240 -6.55 5.50 22.80
CA GLU A 240 -7.46 5.44 23.93
C GLU A 240 -6.96 4.48 25.01
N ALA A 241 -7.54 4.57 26.20
CA ALA A 241 -7.28 3.64 27.29
C ALA A 241 -8.20 2.42 27.12
N PHE A 242 -7.64 1.23 26.99
CA PHE A 242 -8.45 0.00 26.89
C PHE A 242 -7.84 -1.17 27.68
N ALA A 243 -8.70 -2.13 28.03
CA ALA A 243 -8.32 -3.36 28.73
C ALA A 243 -7.80 -4.39 27.72
N ILE A 244 -6.49 -4.67 27.74
CA ILE A 244 -5.86 -5.56 26.75
C ILE A 244 -6.27 -7.04 26.92
N ASP A 245 -6.63 -7.45 28.13
CA ASP A 245 -7.12 -8.79 28.44
C ASP A 245 -8.50 -9.06 27.84
N GLU A 246 -9.39 -8.06 27.84
CA GLU A 246 -10.68 -8.14 27.14
C GLU A 246 -10.48 -8.26 25.62
N LEU A 247 -9.63 -7.41 25.04
CA LEU A 247 -9.32 -7.46 23.61
C LEU A 247 -8.70 -8.82 23.19
N ILE A 248 -7.77 -9.36 23.99
CA ILE A 248 -7.18 -10.69 23.74
C ILE A 248 -8.26 -11.78 23.72
N ASN A 249 -9.25 -11.70 24.61
CA ASN A 249 -10.33 -12.68 24.68
C ASN A 249 -11.22 -12.61 23.43
N ASP A 250 -11.62 -11.42 23.02
CA ASP A 250 -12.45 -11.20 21.82
C ASP A 250 -11.75 -11.71 20.55
N ILE A 251 -10.45 -11.41 20.43
CA ILE A 251 -9.63 -11.87 19.30
C ILE A 251 -9.48 -13.38 19.32
N ALA A 252 -9.19 -13.98 20.48
CA ALA A 252 -9.08 -15.43 20.59
C ALA A 252 -10.38 -16.14 20.17
N GLN A 253 -11.54 -15.59 20.55
CA GLN A 253 -12.85 -16.10 20.13
C GLN A 253 -13.06 -15.99 18.62
N LYS A 254 -12.71 -14.85 18.01
CA LYS A 254 -12.76 -14.63 16.55
C LYS A 254 -11.93 -15.66 15.77
N HIS A 255 -10.81 -16.10 16.34
CA HIS A 255 -9.89 -17.06 15.70
C HIS A 255 -10.19 -18.54 15.96
N LEU A 256 -11.17 -18.89 16.82
CA LEU A 256 -11.51 -20.30 17.11
C LEU A 256 -11.85 -21.11 15.86
N ALA A 257 -12.71 -20.58 14.98
CA ALA A 257 -13.07 -21.27 13.74
C ALA A 257 -11.90 -21.41 12.75
N HIS A 258 -10.90 -20.54 12.84
CA HIS A 258 -9.67 -20.66 12.05
C HIS A 258 -8.76 -21.75 12.64
N ALA A 259 -8.59 -21.75 13.97
CA ALA A 259 -7.83 -22.76 14.68
C ALA A 259 -8.40 -24.18 14.48
N ASP A 260 -9.72 -24.34 14.55
CA ASP A 260 -10.41 -25.62 14.30
C ASP A 260 -10.14 -26.17 12.89
N ARG A 261 -10.11 -25.30 11.87
CA ARG A 261 -9.78 -25.70 10.49
C ARG A 261 -8.34 -26.18 10.33
N HIS A 262 -7.44 -25.70 11.17
CA HIS A 262 -6.03 -26.11 11.20
C HIS A 262 -5.78 -27.28 12.18
N GLY A 263 -6.77 -27.69 12.97
CA GLY A 263 -6.61 -28.69 14.03
C GLY A 263 -5.77 -28.20 15.20
N THR A 264 -5.72 -26.89 15.43
CA THR A 264 -4.88 -26.22 16.45
C THR A 264 -5.77 -25.69 17.58
N SER A 265 -5.25 -25.64 18.81
CA SER A 265 -5.97 -25.06 19.96
C SER A 265 -5.40 -23.71 20.38
N ILE A 266 -6.26 -22.75 20.74
CA ILE A 266 -5.85 -21.45 21.31
C ILE A 266 -6.04 -21.50 22.82
N TYR A 267 -5.00 -21.19 23.59
CA TYR A 267 -5.01 -21.14 25.04
C TYR A 267 -4.68 -19.74 25.55
N LEU A 268 -5.51 -19.21 26.44
CA LEU A 268 -5.28 -17.92 27.09
C LEU A 268 -4.67 -18.13 28.47
N ALA A 269 -3.50 -17.55 28.68
CA ALA A 269 -2.80 -17.49 29.97
C ALA A 269 -2.55 -16.01 30.31
N THR A 270 -3.63 -15.24 30.42
CA THR A 270 -3.61 -13.83 30.83
C THR A 270 -3.82 -13.70 32.33
N MET A 271 -3.20 -12.70 32.95
CA MET A 271 -3.53 -12.34 34.33
C MET A 271 -4.91 -11.65 34.36
N PRO A 272 -5.82 -12.04 35.26
CA PRO A 272 -7.05 -11.29 35.47
C PRO A 272 -6.72 -9.85 35.89
N GLN A 273 -7.43 -8.85 35.33
CA GLN A 273 -7.29 -7.43 35.69
C GLN A 273 -5.92 -6.84 35.33
N MET A 274 -5.54 -6.97 34.05
CA MET A 274 -4.38 -6.25 33.53
C MET A 274 -4.61 -4.72 33.63
N PRO A 275 -3.57 -3.92 33.88
CA PRO A 275 -3.69 -2.47 33.77
C PRO A 275 -4.10 -2.07 32.35
N PHE A 276 -4.84 -0.96 32.25
CA PHE A 276 -5.19 -0.37 30.96
C PHE A 276 -3.94 -0.04 30.16
N VAL A 277 -4.01 -0.18 28.84
CA VAL A 277 -2.95 0.23 27.90
C VAL A 277 -3.37 1.49 27.17
N ALA A 278 -2.40 2.32 26.78
CA ALA A 278 -2.60 3.49 25.94
C ALA A 278 -2.27 3.13 24.48
N GLY A 279 -3.29 2.97 23.63
CA GLY A 279 -3.08 2.55 22.24
C GLY A 279 -4.34 2.66 21.40
N ASP A 280 -4.26 2.23 20.15
CA ASP A 280 -5.39 2.14 19.24
C ASP A 280 -5.90 0.69 19.20
N VAL A 281 -7.17 0.49 19.53
CA VAL A 281 -7.78 -0.84 19.62
C VAL A 281 -7.74 -1.56 18.27
N GLY A 282 -8.07 -0.85 17.18
CA GLY A 282 -8.08 -1.44 15.83
C GLY A 282 -6.68 -1.76 15.30
N ALA A 283 -5.69 -0.92 15.60
CA ALA A 283 -4.28 -1.20 15.31
C ALA A 283 -3.78 -2.40 16.11
N THR A 284 -4.16 -2.50 17.37
CA THR A 284 -3.82 -3.62 18.25
C THR A 284 -4.47 -4.92 17.78
N GLU A 285 -5.74 -4.89 17.41
CA GLU A 285 -6.42 -6.04 16.80
C GLU A 285 -5.68 -6.53 15.54
N ARG A 286 -5.26 -5.60 14.67
CA ARG A 286 -4.48 -5.93 13.47
C ARG A 286 -3.11 -6.54 13.78
N ILE A 287 -2.42 -6.08 14.82
CA ILE A 287 -1.16 -6.70 15.28
C ILE A 287 -1.42 -8.16 15.64
N PHE A 288 -2.45 -8.44 16.43
CA PHE A 288 -2.82 -9.80 16.79
C PHE A 288 -3.22 -10.64 15.58
N ASP A 289 -4.05 -10.12 14.67
CA ASP A 289 -4.47 -10.84 13.47
C ASP A 289 -3.24 -11.29 12.66
N HIS A 290 -2.24 -10.43 12.49
CA HIS A 290 -1.01 -10.79 11.78
C HIS A 290 -0.15 -11.82 12.51
N ILE A 291 -0.02 -11.73 13.83
CA ILE A 291 0.79 -12.67 14.63
C ILE A 291 0.08 -14.03 14.76
N LEU A 292 -1.23 -14.03 15.01
CA LEU A 292 -2.03 -15.25 15.17
C LEU A 292 -2.21 -15.99 13.86
N ASP A 293 -2.45 -15.30 12.74
CA ASP A 293 -2.47 -15.94 11.42
C ASP A 293 -1.15 -16.65 11.14
N ASN A 294 -0.02 -16.03 11.49
CA ASN A 294 1.30 -16.65 11.37
C ASN A 294 1.42 -17.87 12.29
N ALA A 295 1.08 -17.73 13.57
CA ALA A 295 1.14 -18.80 14.55
C ALA A 295 0.30 -20.02 14.14
N LEU A 296 -0.94 -19.82 13.70
CA LEU A 296 -1.86 -20.87 13.28
C LEU A 296 -1.39 -21.55 11.98
N GLN A 297 -0.89 -20.77 11.03
CA GLN A 297 -0.42 -21.30 9.75
C GLN A 297 0.79 -22.23 9.91
N PHE A 298 1.75 -21.87 10.78
CA PHE A 298 2.97 -22.65 11.00
C PHE A 298 2.84 -23.68 12.13
N SER A 299 1.62 -23.88 12.63
CA SER A 299 1.28 -24.96 13.57
C SER A 299 0.78 -26.19 12.81
N SER A 300 1.11 -27.37 13.34
CA SER A 300 0.59 -28.65 12.88
C SER A 300 -0.70 -29.03 13.62
N SER A 301 -1.48 -29.94 13.04
CA SER A 301 -2.66 -30.49 13.73
C SER A 301 -2.27 -31.11 15.08
N GLY A 302 -2.92 -30.68 16.15
CA GLY A 302 -2.64 -31.08 17.53
C GLY A 302 -1.77 -30.08 18.32
N ASP A 303 -1.15 -29.11 17.65
CA ASP A 303 -0.33 -28.09 18.30
C ASP A 303 -1.20 -27.09 19.09
N ARG A 304 -0.55 -26.37 20.00
CA ARG A 304 -1.15 -25.29 20.78
C ARG A 304 -0.53 -23.93 20.46
N VAL A 305 -1.39 -22.93 20.35
CA VAL A 305 -1.02 -21.51 20.38
C VAL A 305 -1.42 -20.94 21.74
N THR A 306 -0.45 -20.45 22.50
CA THR A 306 -0.67 -19.87 23.83
C THR A 306 -0.46 -18.36 23.79
N ILE A 307 -1.47 -17.59 24.21
CA ILE A 307 -1.38 -16.14 24.36
C ILE A 307 -1.19 -15.81 25.84
N ARG A 308 -0.13 -15.07 26.15
CA ARG A 308 0.19 -14.59 27.50
C ARG A 308 0.21 -13.07 27.51
N ALA A 309 -0.21 -12.47 28.62
CA ALA A 309 -0.07 -11.04 28.85
C ALA A 309 0.43 -10.81 30.28
N ALA A 310 1.39 -9.89 30.43
CA ALA A 310 1.91 -9.47 31.71
C ALA A 310 2.30 -7.99 31.69
N ALA A 311 2.09 -7.29 32.80
CA ALA A 311 2.56 -5.92 32.97
C ALA A 311 3.99 -5.92 33.51
N LYS A 312 4.91 -5.20 32.85
CA LYS A 312 6.31 -5.08 33.25
C LYS A 312 6.92 -3.77 32.75
N ASP A 313 7.66 -3.09 33.61
CA ASP A 313 8.46 -1.90 33.29
C ASP A 313 7.68 -0.79 32.55
N GLY A 314 6.40 -0.57 32.91
CA GLY A 314 5.54 0.43 32.27
C GLY A 314 4.88 0.00 30.97
N PHE A 315 5.05 -1.26 30.57
CA PHE A 315 4.46 -1.83 29.38
C PHE A 315 3.58 -3.06 29.68
N ALA A 316 2.52 -3.25 28.91
CA ALA A 316 1.88 -4.55 28.75
C ALA A 316 2.69 -5.36 27.73
N MET A 317 3.36 -6.40 28.19
CA MET A 317 4.05 -7.38 27.36
C MET A 317 3.08 -8.51 27.00
N VAL A 318 2.80 -8.65 25.71
CA VAL A 318 2.00 -9.75 25.15
C VAL A 318 2.93 -10.74 24.46
N SER A 319 2.70 -12.04 24.66
CA SER A 319 3.46 -13.11 24.06
C SER A 319 2.53 -14.12 23.38
N VAL A 320 2.73 -14.37 22.10
CA VAL A 320 2.04 -15.40 21.32
C VAL A 320 3.03 -16.52 21.04
N VAL A 321 2.80 -17.68 21.64
CA VAL A 321 3.70 -18.83 21.59
C VAL A 321 3.04 -19.93 20.76
N ASN A 322 3.67 -20.36 19.66
CA ASN A 322 3.21 -21.50 18.88
C ASN A 322 4.18 -22.68 19.00
N GLU A 323 3.67 -23.90 19.10
CA GLU A 323 4.47 -25.14 19.23
C GLU A 323 4.99 -25.69 17.89
N GLY A 324 4.95 -24.87 16.84
CA GLY A 324 5.29 -25.25 15.47
C GLY A 324 6.78 -25.42 15.18
N ALA A 325 7.15 -25.38 13.90
CA ALA A 325 8.55 -25.50 13.49
C ALA A 325 9.40 -24.32 13.99
N ARG A 326 10.63 -24.61 14.43
CA ARG A 326 11.59 -23.56 14.78
C ARG A 326 12.00 -22.76 13.54
N ILE A 327 12.29 -21.49 13.74
CA ILE A 327 12.82 -20.61 12.70
C ILE A 327 14.34 -20.74 12.70
N PRO A 328 15.01 -20.86 11.54
CA PRO A 328 16.46 -20.85 11.48
C PRO A 328 17.03 -19.59 12.17
N SER A 329 18.09 -19.75 12.97
CA SER A 329 18.66 -18.61 13.72
C SER A 329 19.20 -17.49 12.81
N SER A 330 19.55 -17.80 11.56
CA SER A 330 19.91 -16.84 10.52
C SER A 330 18.75 -15.93 10.11
N ASP A 331 17.52 -16.43 10.25
CA ASP A 331 16.32 -15.81 9.69
C ASP A 331 15.61 -14.94 10.75
N LEU A 332 15.80 -15.24 12.04
CA LEU A 332 15.21 -14.51 13.18
C LEU A 332 15.38 -12.97 13.08
N PRO A 333 16.58 -12.42 12.75
CA PRO A 333 16.76 -10.97 12.66
C PRO A 333 15.95 -10.32 11.53
N HIS A 334 15.60 -11.08 10.51
CA HIS A 334 14.98 -10.60 9.27
C HIS A 334 13.46 -10.84 9.23
N LEU A 335 12.86 -11.52 10.23
CA LEU A 335 11.44 -11.88 10.25
C LEU A 335 10.47 -10.71 10.12
N PHE A 336 10.89 -9.54 10.57
CA PHE A 336 10.08 -8.31 10.53
C PHE A 336 10.45 -7.40 9.36
N GLU A 337 11.33 -7.84 8.45
CA GLU A 337 11.60 -7.13 7.21
C GLU A 337 10.46 -7.35 6.22
N SER A 338 10.07 -6.28 5.53
CA SER A 338 9.04 -6.35 4.49
C SER A 338 9.44 -7.36 3.41
N PHE A 339 8.52 -8.23 3.06
CA PHE A 339 8.68 -9.25 2.01
C PHE A 339 9.67 -10.37 2.32
N PHE A 340 10.10 -10.51 3.59
CA PHE A 340 10.91 -11.64 4.02
C PHE A 340 10.05 -12.91 4.13
N THR A 341 10.51 -14.01 3.54
CA THR A 341 9.92 -15.33 3.67
C THR A 341 11.04 -16.35 3.83
N THR A 342 10.82 -17.36 4.69
CA THR A 342 11.79 -18.46 4.83
C THR A 342 11.68 -19.40 3.62
N HIS A 343 12.82 -19.85 3.08
CA HIS A 343 12.86 -20.68 1.87
C HIS A 343 12.14 -22.04 1.99
N SER A 344 11.72 -22.44 3.20
CA SER A 344 11.07 -23.72 3.51
C SER A 344 9.54 -23.69 3.44
N SER A 345 8.91 -22.56 3.07
CA SER A 345 7.44 -22.41 3.07
C SER A 345 6.72 -23.01 1.85
N SER A 346 7.42 -23.74 0.97
CA SER A 346 6.98 -24.19 -0.38
C SER A 346 5.75 -25.11 -0.46
N GLY A 347 5.04 -25.37 0.64
CA GLY A 347 3.80 -26.15 0.66
C GLY A 347 2.65 -25.54 1.47
N HIS A 348 2.89 -24.44 2.19
CA HIS A 348 1.84 -23.71 2.90
C HIS A 348 1.43 -22.51 2.04
N GLN A 349 0.18 -22.02 2.19
CA GLN A 349 -0.32 -20.86 1.44
C GLN A 349 0.78 -19.79 1.34
N CYS A 350 1.17 -19.43 0.11
CA CYS A 350 2.29 -18.52 -0.12
C CYS A 350 1.92 -17.15 0.45
N HIS A 351 2.68 -16.67 1.43
CA HIS A 351 2.45 -15.35 2.04
C HIS A 351 3.50 -14.38 1.52
N ALA A 352 3.07 -13.17 1.17
CA ALA A 352 3.93 -12.11 0.65
C ALA A 352 4.98 -11.56 1.66
N GLY A 353 5.11 -12.12 2.86
CA GLY A 353 6.07 -11.66 3.87
C GLY A 353 5.75 -10.28 4.47
N LEU A 354 4.48 -9.85 4.41
CA LEU A 354 4.08 -8.50 4.83
C LEU A 354 3.51 -8.41 6.24
N GLY A 355 2.89 -9.48 6.74
CA GLY A 355 2.12 -9.44 7.99
C GLY A 355 2.96 -9.03 9.21
N LEU A 356 4.12 -9.66 9.41
CA LEU A 356 5.01 -9.34 10.54
C LEU A 356 5.63 -7.94 10.41
N ALA A 357 5.92 -7.48 9.19
CA ALA A 357 6.39 -6.11 8.95
C ALA A 357 5.32 -5.07 9.32
N ILE A 358 4.06 -5.31 8.93
CA ILE A 358 2.92 -4.46 9.33
C ILE A 358 2.73 -4.46 10.83
N ALA A 359 2.76 -5.63 11.48
CA ALA A 359 2.66 -5.75 12.94
C ALA A 359 3.76 -4.93 13.64
N ARG A 360 5.00 -5.00 13.14
CA ARG A 360 6.11 -4.20 13.65
C ARG A 360 5.83 -2.70 13.55
N HIS A 361 5.44 -2.20 12.38
CA HIS A 361 5.13 -0.77 12.22
C HIS A 361 3.97 -0.32 13.11
N LEU A 362 2.91 -1.12 13.25
CA LEU A 362 1.78 -0.80 14.13
C LEU A 362 2.20 -0.76 15.61
N VAL A 363 3.07 -1.67 16.05
CA VAL A 363 3.62 -1.67 17.41
C VAL A 363 4.50 -0.44 17.63
N GLU A 364 5.39 -0.14 16.70
CA GLU A 364 6.31 1.01 16.77
C GLU A 364 5.54 2.35 16.78
N LEU A 365 4.51 2.50 15.95
CA LEU A 365 3.65 3.71 15.93
C LEU A 365 2.89 3.92 17.25
N GLN A 366 2.63 2.85 17.99
CA GLN A 366 2.02 2.91 19.32
C GLN A 366 3.06 3.11 20.44
N GLY A 367 4.34 3.22 20.13
CA GLY A 367 5.42 3.40 21.11
C GLY A 367 5.93 2.10 21.75
N GLY A 368 5.53 0.95 21.20
CA GLY A 368 5.94 -0.38 21.65
C GLY A 368 7.18 -0.92 20.95
N ARG A 369 7.49 -2.19 21.24
CA ARG A 369 8.53 -2.99 20.57
C ARG A 369 8.01 -4.38 20.27
N ILE A 370 8.51 -5.00 19.20
CA ILE A 370 8.19 -6.38 18.81
C ILE A 370 9.48 -7.20 18.66
N SER A 371 9.46 -8.47 19.05
CA SER A 371 10.57 -9.40 18.90
C SER A 371 10.09 -10.84 18.73
N ALA A 372 10.97 -11.72 18.24
CA ALA A 372 10.70 -13.14 18.10
C ALA A 372 11.87 -13.97 18.61
N GLU A 373 11.59 -15.09 19.28
CA GLU A 373 12.60 -16.04 19.75
C GLU A 373 12.13 -17.49 19.58
N ASN A 374 13.08 -18.41 19.37
CA ASN A 374 12.78 -19.85 19.42
C ASN A 374 12.72 -20.30 20.88
N LEU A 375 11.80 -21.23 21.18
CA LEU A 375 11.74 -21.83 22.52
C LEU A 375 12.96 -22.71 22.76
N ASN A 376 13.65 -22.50 23.89
CA ASN A 376 14.89 -23.19 24.23
C ASN A 376 14.71 -24.72 24.29
N ASP A 377 13.65 -25.19 24.94
CA ASP A 377 13.46 -26.62 25.28
C ASP A 377 12.35 -27.31 24.48
N LEU A 378 11.68 -26.61 23.56
CA LEU A 378 10.53 -27.11 22.78
C LEU A 378 10.68 -26.83 21.28
N LYS A 379 9.91 -27.53 20.44
CA LYS A 379 9.60 -27.02 19.10
C LYS A 379 8.68 -25.82 19.28
N GLY A 380 8.94 -24.73 18.57
CA GLY A 380 8.09 -23.56 18.64
C GLY A 380 8.82 -22.23 18.62
N VAL A 381 8.03 -21.17 18.43
CA VAL A 381 8.44 -19.78 18.34
C VAL A 381 7.56 -18.96 19.27
N ALA A 382 8.15 -17.96 19.91
CA ALA A 382 7.43 -16.96 20.68
C ALA A 382 7.58 -15.59 20.03
N PHE A 383 6.46 -14.95 19.72
CA PHE A 383 6.39 -13.56 19.30
C PHE A 383 5.99 -12.71 20.48
N HIS A 384 6.77 -11.67 20.77
CA HIS A 384 6.55 -10.75 21.87
C HIS A 384 6.29 -9.37 21.32
N PHE A 385 5.28 -8.67 21.84
CA PHE A 385 5.13 -7.24 21.61
C PHE A 385 4.73 -6.50 22.88
N THR A 386 5.09 -5.21 22.95
CA THR A 386 4.74 -4.34 24.07
C THR A 386 3.79 -3.23 23.66
N LEU A 387 2.94 -2.81 24.58
CA LEU A 387 2.15 -1.57 24.50
C LEU A 387 2.33 -0.76 25.79
N PRO A 388 2.39 0.58 25.74
CA PRO A 388 2.52 1.41 26.93
C PRO A 388 1.32 1.22 27.87
N LEU A 389 1.54 1.18 29.17
CA LEU A 389 0.45 1.21 30.14
C LEU A 389 -0.17 2.62 30.20
N TYR A 390 -1.49 2.68 30.30
CA TYR A 390 -2.22 3.92 30.49
C TYR A 390 -1.90 4.48 31.89
N GLY A 391 -1.37 5.71 31.91
CA GLY A 391 -1.02 6.41 33.15
C GLY A 391 0.46 6.34 33.56
N ASP A 392 1.33 5.70 32.77
CA ASP A 392 2.79 5.77 32.98
C ASP A 392 3.46 6.89 32.16
N ASP A 393 2.67 7.68 31.41
CA ASP A 393 3.06 8.97 30.86
C ASP A 393 3.01 10.04 31.98
N ALA A 394 3.88 9.90 32.97
CA ALA A 394 4.26 10.97 33.89
C ALA A 394 5.77 11.18 33.81
N ASP A 395 6.15 12.24 33.08
CA ASP A 395 7.49 12.82 32.90
C ASP A 395 8.48 12.09 31.98
N GLY A 396 8.67 12.69 30.79
CA GLY A 396 9.77 12.46 29.86
C GLY A 396 9.88 13.55 28.81
#